data_AF-A0A3E5DZ42-F1
#
_entry.id   AF-A0A3E5DZ42-F1
#
_cell.length_a   1.000
_cell.length_b   1.000
_cell.length_c   1.000
_cell.angle_alpha   90.00
_cell.angle_beta   90.00
_cell.angle_gamma   90.00
#
_symmetry.space_group_name_H-M   'P 1'
#
loop_
_entity.id
_entity.type
_entity.pdbx_description
1 polymer ?
#
loop_
_entity_poly.entity_id
_entity_poly.type
_entity_poly.pdbx_seq_one_letter_code
_entity_poly.pdbx_strand_id
1 'polypeptide(L)'
;VCPHLANQFSPVLGMLLNIAALAVLILFGCHNPFMFNQSTLVLGYLLLYGYDVTGKSYQMRLVGMALGAALTCCVFYRNHKNRTYKRNLKDLIQEFDITSSRTKWQICQILCVPIVLCIAELCNMPRAMWAGIAAMSAILPFMEDMHYRVRKRIVGNIAGVICFTVLYFLLPSSIYAYIGILGGIGVGFSAQYGWQAVFNTFGALAIAAETYGLQGAVSLRVIQNVFGVVFALAFCVIFYWFMSKKKE
;
A
#
# COMPACT_ATOMS: atom_id res chain seq x y z
N VAL A 1 0.30 -9.38 13.35
CA VAL A 1 1.48 -10.00 13.99
C VAL A 1 2.76 -9.60 13.26
N CYS A 2 2.97 -10.03 12.00
CA CYS A 2 4.19 -9.70 11.25
C CYS A 2 4.57 -8.21 11.18
N PRO A 3 3.64 -7.26 10.93
CA PRO A 3 3.98 -5.83 10.95
C PRO A 3 4.56 -5.34 12.28
N HIS A 4 3.99 -5.81 13.40
CA HIS A 4 4.46 -5.46 14.73
C HIS A 4 5.82 -6.09 15.03
N LEU A 5 6.01 -7.37 14.67
CA LEU A 5 7.29 -8.06 14.82
C LEU A 5 8.40 -7.38 14.02
N ALA A 6 8.13 -6.97 12.78
CA ALA A 6 9.13 -6.32 11.94
C ALA A 6 9.64 -5.00 12.54
N ASN A 7 8.77 -4.23 13.20
CA ASN A 7 9.15 -3.01 13.92
C ASN A 7 10.05 -3.25 15.14
N GLN A 8 10.20 -4.50 15.61
CA GLN A 8 11.10 -4.86 16.72
C GLN A 8 12.52 -5.18 16.27
N PHE A 9 12.76 -5.27 14.96
CA PHE A 9 14.08 -5.57 14.39
C PHE A 9 14.68 -4.35 13.69
N SER A 10 15.97 -4.44 13.32
CA SER A 10 16.60 -3.43 12.47
C SER A 10 15.91 -3.37 11.10
N PRO A 11 15.95 -2.23 10.37
CA PRO A 11 15.26 -2.08 9.09
C PRO A 11 15.56 -3.21 8.08
N VAL A 12 16.80 -3.69 8.03
CA VAL A 12 17.21 -4.79 7.14
C VAL A 12 16.58 -6.12 7.54
N LEU A 13 16.54 -6.46 8.82
CA LEU A 13 15.89 -7.68 9.29
C LEU A 13 14.36 -7.59 9.20
N GLY A 14 13.81 -6.41 9.53
CA GLY A 14 12.39 -6.08 9.33
C GLY A 14 11.99 -6.21 7.86
N MET A 15 12.83 -5.79 6.92
CA MET A 15 12.63 -5.97 5.47
C MET A 15 12.50 -7.45 5.10
N LEU A 16 13.36 -8.34 5.61
CA LEU A 16 13.26 -9.77 5.32
C LEU A 16 11.94 -10.38 5.83
N LEU A 17 11.51 -9.97 7.03
CA LEU A 17 10.22 -10.38 7.59
C LEU A 17 9.06 -9.84 6.75
N ASN A 18 9.13 -8.57 6.33
CA ASN A 18 8.16 -7.95 5.43
C ASN A 18 8.09 -8.68 4.08
N ILE A 19 9.22 -9.08 3.49
CA ILE A 19 9.26 -9.89 2.25
C ILE A 19 8.53 -11.21 2.45
N ALA A 20 8.82 -11.94 3.53
CA ALA A 20 8.17 -13.21 3.82
C ALA A 20 6.65 -13.04 4.03
N ALA A 21 6.23 -12.03 4.79
CA ALA A 21 4.82 -11.77 5.05
C ALA A 21 4.06 -11.34 3.78
N LEU A 22 4.65 -10.45 2.98
CA LEU A 22 4.06 -10.02 1.72
C LEU A 22 4.03 -11.14 0.68
N ALA A 23 5.01 -12.04 0.67
CA ALA A 23 4.98 -13.23 -0.18
C ALA A 23 3.74 -14.08 0.10
N VAL A 24 3.42 -14.33 1.37
CA VAL A 24 2.20 -15.05 1.74
C VAL A 24 0.95 -14.29 1.29
N LEU A 25 0.85 -12.98 1.59
CA LEU A 25 -0.34 -12.19 1.24
C LEU A 25 -0.56 -12.09 -0.28
N ILE A 26 0.52 -11.94 -1.06
CA ILE A 26 0.44 -11.69 -2.49
C ILE A 26 0.24 -13.00 -3.27
N LEU A 27 1.00 -14.05 -2.95
CA LEU A 27 0.89 -15.32 -3.68
C LEU A 27 -0.47 -15.98 -3.47
N PHE A 28 -1.00 -15.94 -2.24
CA PHE A 28 -2.30 -16.56 -1.93
C PHE A 28 -3.49 -15.61 -2.10
N GLY A 29 -3.30 -14.30 -1.86
CA GLY A 29 -4.39 -13.32 -1.89
C GLY A 29 -4.55 -12.59 -3.23
N CYS A 30 -3.50 -12.52 -4.05
CA CYS A 30 -3.46 -11.68 -5.26
C CYS A 30 -3.25 -12.51 -6.54
N HIS A 31 -4.01 -13.59 -6.71
CA HIS A 31 -3.93 -14.46 -7.89
C HIS A 31 -4.49 -13.84 -9.19
N ASN A 32 -5.41 -12.87 -9.06
CA ASN A 32 -5.97 -12.13 -10.19
C ASN A 32 -5.67 -10.63 -10.01
N PRO A 33 -4.69 -10.07 -10.73
CA PRO A 33 -4.31 -8.66 -10.60
C PRO A 33 -5.45 -7.68 -10.87
N PHE A 34 -6.44 -8.06 -11.68
CA PHE A 34 -7.58 -7.19 -12.02
C PHE A 34 -8.56 -6.98 -10.85
N MET A 35 -8.50 -7.81 -9.82
CA MET A 35 -9.32 -7.62 -8.61
C MET A 35 -8.72 -6.61 -7.63
N PHE A 36 -7.50 -6.12 -7.89
CA PHE A 36 -6.80 -5.14 -7.04
C PHE A 36 -6.66 -5.55 -5.56
N ASN A 37 -6.67 -6.84 -5.25
CA ASN A 37 -6.56 -7.36 -3.87
C ASN A 37 -5.30 -6.87 -3.14
N GLN A 38 -4.22 -6.58 -3.87
CA GLN A 38 -3.01 -6.00 -3.30
C GLN A 38 -3.29 -4.64 -2.64
N SER A 39 -4.18 -3.84 -3.20
CA SER A 39 -4.56 -2.53 -2.67
C SER A 39 -5.33 -2.64 -1.35
N THR A 40 -5.85 -3.82 -1.00
CA THR A 40 -6.47 -4.07 0.30
C THR A 40 -5.48 -4.75 1.25
N LEU A 41 -4.90 -5.88 0.83
CA LEU A 41 -4.06 -6.72 1.69
C LEU A 41 -2.72 -6.06 2.02
N VAL A 42 -1.99 -5.59 1.00
CA VAL A 42 -0.68 -4.96 1.20
C VAL A 42 -0.86 -3.58 1.84
N LEU A 43 -1.94 -2.86 1.51
CA LEU A 43 -2.24 -1.57 2.14
C LEU A 43 -2.52 -1.76 3.63
N GLY A 44 -3.37 -2.72 3.98
CA GLY A 44 -3.65 -3.08 5.36
C GLY A 44 -2.38 -3.47 6.11
N TYR A 45 -1.50 -4.26 5.49
CA TYR A 45 -0.19 -4.59 6.05
C TYR A 45 0.65 -3.35 6.35
N LEU A 46 0.80 -2.44 5.38
CA LEU A 46 1.61 -1.23 5.52
C LEU A 46 1.02 -0.23 6.54
N LEU A 47 -0.30 -0.14 6.65
CA LEU A 47 -0.96 0.66 7.68
C LEU A 47 -0.72 0.07 9.07
N LEU A 48 -0.85 -1.25 9.23
CA LEU A 48 -0.54 -1.92 10.49
C LEU A 48 0.93 -1.75 10.88
N TYR A 49 1.81 -1.74 9.88
CA TYR A 49 3.25 -1.53 10.06
C TYR A 49 3.56 -0.10 10.50
N GLY A 50 3.03 0.92 9.81
CA GLY A 50 3.36 2.33 10.09
C GLY A 50 2.56 2.98 11.21
N TYR A 51 1.49 2.33 11.69
CA TYR A 51 0.74 2.73 12.89
C TYR A 51 0.93 1.68 13.99
N ASP A 52 2.17 1.30 14.29
CA ASP A 52 2.43 0.27 15.29
C ASP A 52 1.93 0.68 16.69
N VAL A 53 1.51 -0.32 17.48
CA VAL A 53 0.98 -0.14 18.84
C VAL A 53 1.46 -1.25 19.75
N THR A 54 1.58 -0.97 21.03
CA THR A 54 2.02 -1.93 22.07
C THR A 54 0.97 -2.13 23.16
N GLY A 55 1.19 -3.09 24.05
CA GLY A 55 0.38 -3.31 25.25
C GLY A 55 -1.11 -3.60 24.98
N LYS A 56 -2.00 -2.93 25.71
CA LYS A 56 -3.45 -3.15 25.62
C LYS A 56 -4.00 -2.79 24.23
N SER A 57 -3.50 -1.72 23.61
CA SER A 57 -3.91 -1.30 22.27
C SER A 57 -3.57 -2.35 21.21
N TYR A 58 -2.42 -3.02 21.35
CA TYR A 58 -2.06 -4.16 20.49
C TYR A 58 -3.02 -5.33 20.65
N GLN A 59 -3.35 -5.70 21.89
CA GLN A 59 -4.34 -6.76 22.15
C GLN A 59 -5.71 -6.43 21.55
N MET A 60 -6.21 -5.21 21.75
CA MET A 60 -7.49 -4.77 21.17
C MET A 60 -7.48 -4.78 19.64
N ARG A 61 -6.35 -4.42 19.01
CA ARG A 61 -6.18 -4.52 17.57
C ARG A 61 -6.24 -5.97 17.08
N LEU A 62 -5.59 -6.91 17.78
CA LEU A 62 -5.67 -8.34 17.44
C LEU A 62 -7.11 -8.86 17.54
N VAL A 63 -7.83 -8.50 18.60
CA VAL A 63 -9.24 -8.86 18.78
C VAL A 63 -10.10 -8.27 17.66
N GLY A 64 -9.92 -6.97 17.35
CA GLY A 64 -10.65 -6.31 16.27
C GLY A 64 -10.39 -6.95 14.89
N MET A 65 -9.14 -7.31 14.58
CA MET A 65 -8.81 -8.02 13.34
C MET A 65 -9.40 -9.43 13.31
N ALA A 66 -9.39 -10.16 14.43
CA ALA A 66 -9.98 -11.49 14.50
C ALA A 66 -11.50 -11.46 14.30
N LEU A 67 -12.19 -10.49 14.93
CA LEU A 67 -13.63 -10.27 14.74
C LEU A 67 -13.94 -9.87 13.29
N GLY A 68 -13.17 -8.94 12.71
CA GLY A 68 -13.32 -8.53 11.31
C GLY A 68 -13.10 -9.68 10.33
N ALA A 69 -12.10 -10.54 10.59
CA ALA A 69 -11.85 -11.75 9.82
C ALA A 69 -13.01 -12.74 9.94
N ALA A 70 -13.51 -12.99 11.15
CA ALA A 70 -14.66 -13.87 11.38
C ALA A 70 -15.92 -13.39 10.66
N LEU A 71 -16.21 -12.08 10.71
CA LEU A 71 -17.31 -11.47 9.97
C LEU A 71 -17.14 -11.64 8.45
N THR A 72 -15.93 -11.37 7.94
CA THR A 72 -15.61 -11.53 6.51
C THR A 72 -15.78 -12.99 6.07
N CYS A 73 -15.30 -13.95 6.86
CA CYS A 73 -15.48 -15.38 6.62
C CYS A 73 -16.95 -15.78 6.65
N CYS A 74 -17.74 -15.25 7.59
CA CYS A 74 -19.17 -15.52 7.69
C CYS A 74 -19.92 -15.03 6.44
N VAL A 75 -19.68 -13.78 6.03
CA VAL A 75 -20.28 -13.20 4.82
C VAL A 75 -19.86 -13.98 3.58
N PHE A 76 -18.58 -14.32 3.46
CA PHE A 76 -18.06 -15.09 2.34
C PHE A 76 -18.66 -16.49 2.28
N TYR A 77 -18.68 -17.21 3.40
CA TYR A 77 -19.28 -18.54 3.50
C TYR A 77 -20.77 -18.50 3.13
N ARG A 78 -21.55 -17.58 3.72
CA ARG A 78 -22.98 -17.43 3.42
C ARG A 78 -23.24 -17.25 1.92
N ASN A 79 -22.45 -16.39 1.27
CA ASN A 79 -22.67 -16.02 -0.13
C ASN A 79 -22.07 -17.03 -1.13
N HIS A 80 -21.04 -17.77 -0.73
CA HIS A 80 -20.27 -18.61 -1.66
C HIS A 80 -20.24 -20.10 -1.32
N LYS A 81 -20.86 -20.58 -0.23
CA LYS A 81 -20.87 -22.02 0.12
C LYS A 81 -21.35 -22.96 -0.98
N ASN A 82 -22.21 -22.48 -1.88
CA ASN A 82 -22.77 -23.26 -3.00
C ASN A 82 -22.05 -22.99 -4.33
N ARG A 83 -20.97 -22.20 -4.34
CA ARG A 83 -20.19 -21.93 -5.56
C ARG A 83 -19.09 -22.97 -5.70
N THR A 84 -18.96 -23.54 -6.89
CA THR A 84 -17.83 -24.40 -7.25
C THR A 84 -16.66 -23.52 -7.71
N TYR A 85 -15.53 -23.65 -7.03
CA TYR A 85 -14.30 -22.96 -7.42
C TYR A 85 -13.48 -23.86 -8.33
N LYS A 86 -13.06 -23.32 -9.47
CA LYS A 86 -12.20 -24.04 -10.43
C LYS A 86 -10.77 -24.24 -9.93
N ARG A 87 -10.35 -23.45 -8.94
CA ARG A 87 -8.98 -23.41 -8.42
C ARG A 87 -8.96 -23.65 -6.91
N ASN A 88 -8.00 -24.43 -6.45
CA ASN A 88 -7.67 -24.66 -5.05
C ASN A 88 -6.26 -24.11 -4.72
N LEU A 89 -5.81 -24.25 -3.46
CA LEU A 89 -4.50 -23.74 -3.03
C LEU A 89 -3.31 -24.40 -3.75
N LYS A 90 -3.42 -25.69 -4.11
CA LYS A 90 -2.38 -26.42 -4.84
C LYS A 90 -2.21 -25.85 -6.25
N ASP A 91 -3.32 -25.51 -6.89
CA ASP A 91 -3.30 -24.92 -8.23
C ASP A 91 -2.55 -23.58 -8.24
N LEU A 92 -2.67 -22.76 -7.17
CA LEU A 92 -1.94 -21.50 -7.07
C LEU A 92 -0.42 -21.70 -7.05
N ILE A 93 0.06 -22.77 -6.41
CA ILE A 93 1.49 -23.11 -6.37
C ILE A 93 1.93 -23.68 -7.72
N GLN A 94 1.11 -24.51 -8.35
CA GLN A 94 1.42 -25.12 -9.65
C GLN A 94 1.40 -24.10 -10.79
N GLU A 95 0.51 -23.11 -10.75
CA GLU A 95 0.47 -22.03 -11.73
C GLU A 95 1.56 -20.95 -11.48
N PHE A 96 2.47 -21.16 -10.52
CA PHE A 96 3.61 -20.26 -10.33
C PHE A 96 4.59 -20.43 -11.49
N ASP A 97 4.46 -19.55 -12.48
CA ASP A 97 5.36 -19.49 -13.61
C ASP A 97 6.07 -18.14 -13.66
N ILE A 98 7.39 -18.17 -13.48
CA ILE A 98 8.27 -17.00 -13.47
C ILE A 98 8.26 -16.23 -14.80
N THR A 99 7.84 -16.87 -15.90
CA THR A 99 7.75 -16.23 -17.21
C THR A 99 6.47 -15.39 -17.34
N SER A 100 5.44 -15.70 -16.55
CA SER A 100 4.13 -15.04 -16.58
C SER A 100 4.17 -13.62 -16.03
N SER A 101 3.39 -12.71 -16.64
CA SER A 101 3.27 -11.32 -16.18
C SER A 101 2.73 -11.22 -14.76
N ARG A 102 1.82 -12.14 -14.38
CA ARG A 102 1.27 -12.23 -13.03
C ARG A 102 2.36 -12.48 -12.00
N THR A 103 3.12 -13.56 -12.14
CA THR A 103 4.14 -13.95 -11.15
C THR A 103 5.24 -12.89 -11.06
N LYS A 104 5.67 -12.33 -12.20
CA LYS A 104 6.65 -11.23 -12.21
C LYS A 104 6.14 -10.03 -11.42
N TRP A 105 4.89 -9.62 -11.64
CA TRP A 105 4.26 -8.54 -10.90
C TRP A 105 4.16 -8.85 -9.39
N GLN A 106 3.78 -10.07 -9.02
CA GLN A 106 3.74 -10.51 -7.62
C GLN A 106 5.13 -10.39 -6.98
N ILE A 107 6.18 -10.86 -7.65
CA ILE A 107 7.56 -10.76 -7.16
C ILE A 107 8.01 -9.29 -7.05
N CYS A 108 7.68 -8.44 -8.03
CA CYS A 108 7.94 -7.00 -7.93
C CYS A 108 7.31 -6.41 -6.66
N GLN A 109 6.05 -6.72 -6.37
CA GLN A 109 5.38 -6.25 -5.16
C GLN A 109 6.06 -6.79 -3.88
N ILE A 110 6.38 -8.09 -3.85
CA ILE A 110 7.00 -8.78 -2.71
C ILE A 110 8.38 -8.19 -2.37
N LEU A 111 9.16 -7.78 -3.38
CA LEU A 111 10.52 -7.27 -3.19
C LEU A 111 10.56 -5.74 -3.10
N CYS A 112 9.95 -5.03 -4.05
CA CYS A 112 10.08 -3.58 -4.15
C CYS A 112 9.49 -2.86 -2.93
N VAL A 113 8.34 -3.33 -2.44
CA VAL A 113 7.61 -2.64 -1.35
C VAL A 113 8.39 -2.71 -0.03
N PRO A 114 8.93 -3.86 0.42
CA PRO A 114 9.80 -3.89 1.59
C PRO A 114 11.14 -3.17 1.40
N ILE A 115 11.73 -3.22 0.19
CA ILE A 115 13.01 -2.53 -0.06
C ILE A 115 12.84 -1.02 0.03
N VAL A 116 11.81 -0.44 -0.60
CA VAL A 116 11.59 1.01 -0.52
C VAL A 116 11.27 1.47 0.91
N LEU A 117 10.56 0.64 1.67
CA LEU A 117 10.27 0.86 3.08
C LEU A 117 11.57 0.87 3.91
N CYS A 118 12.42 -0.14 3.73
CA CYS A 118 13.72 -0.26 4.38
C CYS A 118 14.63 0.95 4.07
N ILE A 119 14.72 1.36 2.80
CA ILE A 119 15.53 2.53 2.41
C ILE A 119 14.97 3.79 3.09
N ALA A 120 13.66 4.00 3.08
CA ALA A 120 13.05 5.16 3.74
C ALA A 120 13.34 5.17 5.26
N GLU A 121 13.33 4.01 5.92
CA GLU A 121 13.68 3.87 7.34
C GLU A 121 15.16 4.12 7.61
N LEU A 122 16.06 3.59 6.79
CA LEU A 122 17.51 3.84 6.90
C LEU A 122 17.85 5.31 6.69
N CYS A 123 17.05 6.01 5.87
CA CYS A 123 17.13 7.46 5.71
C CYS A 123 16.42 8.25 6.84
N ASN A 124 15.95 7.59 7.89
CA ASN A 124 15.21 8.18 9.01
C ASN A 124 13.96 8.97 8.57
N MET A 125 13.30 8.57 7.47
CA MET A 125 12.07 9.22 7.03
C MET A 125 10.92 8.84 7.97
N PRO A 126 10.28 9.81 8.66
CA PRO A 126 9.14 9.51 9.52
C PRO A 126 7.98 9.03 8.66
N ARG A 127 7.21 8.05 9.12
CA ARG A 127 6.08 7.46 8.34
C ARG A 127 6.48 6.79 7.02
N ALA A 128 7.65 6.13 6.97
CA ALA A 128 8.16 5.38 5.81
C ALA A 128 7.13 4.48 5.09
N MET A 129 6.07 4.03 5.80
CA MET A 129 4.91 3.36 5.19
C MET A 129 4.31 4.11 3.98
N TRP A 130 4.37 5.44 3.92
CA TRP A 130 3.81 6.19 2.80
C TRP A 130 4.59 5.97 1.50
N ALA A 131 5.90 5.81 1.58
CA ALA A 131 6.71 5.41 0.44
C ALA A 131 6.35 4.00 -0.03
N GLY A 132 6.16 3.06 0.91
CA GLY A 132 5.67 1.71 0.62
C GLY A 132 4.30 1.69 -0.05
N ILE A 133 3.34 2.48 0.46
CA ILE A 133 1.99 2.59 -0.11
C ILE A 133 2.05 3.21 -1.51
N ALA A 134 2.93 4.19 -1.70
CA ALA A 134 3.14 4.81 -3.00
C ALA A 134 3.66 3.80 -4.02
N ALA A 135 4.73 3.07 -3.69
CA ALA A 135 5.29 2.02 -4.52
C ALA A 135 4.25 0.93 -4.85
N MET A 136 3.62 0.33 -3.84
CA MET A 136 2.64 -0.74 -4.03
C MET A 136 1.50 -0.34 -4.96
N SER A 137 0.99 0.89 -4.81
CA SER A 137 -0.14 1.36 -5.61
C SER A 137 0.19 1.65 -7.08
N ALA A 138 1.49 1.84 -7.39
CA ALA A 138 1.98 2.15 -8.72
C ALA A 138 2.36 0.88 -9.50
N ILE A 139 2.88 -0.14 -8.81
CA ILE A 139 3.32 -1.40 -9.43
C ILE A 139 2.09 -2.16 -9.99
N LEU A 140 2.01 -2.22 -11.31
CA LEU A 140 1.00 -2.94 -12.07
C LEU A 140 1.62 -4.00 -12.98
N PRO A 141 0.83 -4.98 -13.47
CA PRO A 141 1.36 -6.04 -14.33
C PRO A 141 1.94 -5.54 -15.66
N PHE A 142 1.47 -4.40 -16.15
CA PHE A 142 1.90 -3.79 -17.40
C PHE A 142 2.62 -2.47 -17.15
N MET A 143 3.75 -2.28 -17.82
CA MET A 143 4.60 -1.09 -17.63
C MET A 143 3.92 0.20 -18.08
N GLU A 144 3.13 0.18 -19.15
CA GLU A 144 2.39 1.36 -19.63
C GLU A 144 1.40 1.87 -18.56
N ASP A 145 0.65 0.96 -17.95
CA ASP A 145 -0.28 1.30 -16.87
C ASP A 145 0.47 1.81 -15.63
N MET A 146 1.65 1.26 -15.35
CA MET A 146 2.52 1.73 -14.26
C MET A 146 2.99 3.17 -14.52
N HIS A 147 3.47 3.50 -15.72
CA HIS A 147 3.84 4.87 -16.09
C HIS A 147 2.66 5.84 -15.92
N TYR A 148 1.46 5.43 -16.35
CA TYR A 148 0.24 6.19 -16.13
C TYR A 148 -0.03 6.43 -14.63
N ARG A 149 0.05 5.38 -13.80
CA ARG A 149 -0.15 5.49 -12.35
C ARG A 149 0.88 6.37 -11.67
N VAL A 150 2.16 6.23 -12.01
CA VAL A 150 3.23 7.06 -11.46
C VAL A 150 2.93 8.54 -11.75
N ARG A 151 2.63 8.89 -13.01
CA ARG A 151 2.30 10.27 -13.39
C ARG A 151 1.07 10.79 -12.63
N LYS A 152 -0.03 10.02 -12.63
CA LYS A 152 -1.28 10.43 -11.97
C LYS A 152 -1.13 10.54 -10.46
N ARG A 153 -0.28 9.71 -9.84
CA ARG A 153 0.00 9.79 -8.40
C ARG A 153 0.82 11.02 -8.04
N ILE A 154 1.84 11.38 -8.83
CA ILE A 154 2.63 12.59 -8.61
C ILE A 154 1.73 13.82 -8.74
N VAL A 155 1.04 13.96 -9.87
CA VAL A 155 0.15 15.11 -10.14
C VAL A 155 -0.99 15.17 -9.11
N GLY A 156 -1.61 14.02 -8.81
CA GLY A 156 -2.70 13.96 -7.83
C GLY A 156 -2.27 14.28 -6.41
N ASN A 157 -1.09 13.85 -5.96
CA ASN A 157 -0.59 14.26 -4.63
C ASN A 157 -0.28 15.76 -4.58
N ILE A 158 0.30 16.35 -5.63
CA ILE A 158 0.57 17.80 -5.67
C ILE A 158 -0.76 18.58 -5.62
N ALA A 159 -1.73 18.20 -6.44
CA ALA A 159 -3.06 18.83 -6.43
C ALA A 159 -3.77 18.63 -5.07
N GLY A 160 -3.65 17.45 -4.46
CA GLY A 160 -4.17 17.16 -3.13
C GLY A 160 -3.52 17.99 -2.03
N VAL A 161 -2.20 18.19 -2.07
CA VAL A 161 -1.47 19.07 -1.15
C VAL A 161 -1.95 20.52 -1.28
N ILE A 162 -2.09 21.03 -2.51
CA ILE A 162 -2.54 22.40 -2.76
C ILE A 162 -3.97 22.57 -2.22
N CYS A 163 -4.88 21.66 -2.58
CA CYS A 163 -6.27 21.74 -2.15
C CYS A 163 -6.40 21.58 -0.62
N PHE A 164 -5.69 20.65 -0.01
CA PHE A 164 -5.67 20.48 1.45
C PHE A 164 -5.16 21.75 2.14
N THR A 165 -4.07 22.34 1.66
CA THR A 165 -3.50 23.57 2.23
C THR A 165 -4.49 24.73 2.17
N VAL A 166 -5.18 24.91 1.04
CA VAL A 166 -6.24 25.93 0.90
C VAL A 166 -7.37 25.68 1.89
N LEU A 167 -7.88 24.45 1.98
CA LEU A 167 -8.94 24.09 2.93
C LEU A 167 -8.49 24.28 4.39
N TYR A 168 -7.23 23.97 4.69
CA TYR A 168 -6.65 24.16 6.02
C TYR A 168 -6.64 25.62 6.45
N PHE A 169 -6.42 26.58 5.56
CA PHE A 169 -6.45 28.01 5.92
C PHE A 169 -7.86 28.62 5.89
N LEU A 170 -8.79 28.04 5.12
CA LEU A 170 -10.16 28.56 5.00
C LEU A 170 -11.11 28.02 6.06
N LEU A 171 -10.88 26.81 6.56
CA LEU A 171 -11.78 26.13 7.49
C LEU A 171 -11.31 26.25 8.95
N PRO A 172 -12.23 26.27 9.92
CA PRO A 172 -11.86 26.21 11.34
C PRO A 172 -11.28 24.83 11.70
N SER A 173 -10.41 24.82 12.71
CA SER A 173 -9.71 23.61 13.18
C SER A 173 -10.64 22.48 13.63
N SER A 174 -11.86 22.78 14.08
CA SER A 174 -12.87 21.78 14.44
C SER A 174 -13.28 20.87 13.27
N ILE A 175 -13.02 21.28 12.02
CA ILE A 175 -13.39 20.53 10.82
C ILE A 175 -12.25 19.63 10.31
N TYR A 176 -11.00 19.84 10.75
CA TYR A 176 -9.83 19.17 10.16
C TYR A 176 -9.90 17.64 10.24
N ALA A 177 -10.40 17.09 11.34
CA ALA A 177 -10.58 15.64 11.49
C ALA A 177 -11.54 15.06 10.42
N TYR A 178 -12.55 15.83 10.00
CA TYR A 178 -13.51 15.42 8.98
C TYR A 178 -12.93 15.49 7.57
N ILE A 179 -11.94 16.35 7.31
CA ILE A 179 -11.24 16.41 6.00
C ILE A 179 -10.63 15.04 5.66
N GLY A 180 -10.08 14.34 6.66
CA GLY A 180 -9.55 13.00 6.47
C GLY A 180 -10.63 11.96 6.12
N ILE A 181 -11.79 12.03 6.78
CA ILE A 181 -12.95 11.17 6.52
C ILE A 181 -13.48 11.41 5.10
N LEU A 182 -13.67 12.68 4.73
CA LEU A 182 -14.08 13.09 3.39
C LEU A 182 -13.07 12.64 2.33
N GLY A 183 -11.77 12.68 2.65
CA GLY A 183 -10.72 12.09 1.82
C GLY A 183 -10.94 10.59 1.59
N GLY A 184 -11.19 9.82 2.65
CA GLY A 184 -11.49 8.38 2.53
C GLY A 184 -12.71 8.09 1.65
N ILE A 185 -13.81 8.81 1.87
CA ILE A 185 -15.03 8.72 1.05
C ILE A 185 -14.74 9.09 -0.41
N GLY A 186 -14.01 10.18 -0.62
CA GLY A 186 -13.62 10.65 -1.95
C GLY A 186 -12.77 9.64 -2.71
N VAL A 187 -11.87 8.91 -2.05
CA VAL A 187 -11.13 7.80 -2.66
C VAL A 187 -12.09 6.71 -3.13
N GLY A 188 -13.05 6.32 -2.31
CA GLY A 188 -14.01 5.25 -2.63
C GLY A 188 -14.95 5.58 -3.80
N PHE A 189 -15.36 6.84 -3.93
CA PHE A 189 -16.26 7.29 -5.01
C PHE A 189 -15.54 7.78 -6.27
N SER A 190 -14.21 7.93 -6.24
CA SER A 190 -13.44 8.39 -7.39
C SER A 190 -13.25 7.28 -8.43
N ALA A 191 -13.82 7.47 -9.61
CA ALA A 191 -13.62 6.56 -10.75
C ALA A 191 -12.20 6.63 -11.34
N GLN A 192 -11.56 7.80 -11.29
CA GLN A 192 -10.23 8.00 -11.84
C GLN A 192 -9.15 7.98 -10.76
N TYR A 193 -8.06 7.27 -11.03
CA TYR A 193 -6.92 7.15 -10.12
C TYR A 193 -6.28 8.49 -9.71
N GLY A 194 -6.30 9.49 -10.60
CA GLY A 194 -5.81 10.84 -10.27
C GLY A 194 -6.58 11.47 -9.09
N TRP A 195 -7.91 11.40 -9.11
CA TRP A 195 -8.77 11.89 -8.02
C TRP A 195 -8.63 11.05 -6.76
N GLN A 196 -8.46 9.73 -6.89
CA GLN A 196 -8.10 8.89 -5.74
C GLN A 196 -6.79 9.36 -5.09
N ALA A 197 -5.77 9.75 -5.86
CA ALA A 197 -4.53 10.28 -5.31
C ALA A 197 -4.70 11.64 -4.61
N VAL A 198 -5.54 12.53 -5.16
CA VAL A 198 -5.93 13.80 -4.51
C VAL A 198 -6.57 13.53 -3.15
N PHE A 199 -7.65 12.74 -3.09
CA PHE A 199 -8.38 12.50 -1.85
C PHE A 199 -7.58 11.65 -0.83
N ASN A 200 -6.76 10.71 -1.29
CA ASN A 200 -5.85 9.96 -0.42
C ASN A 200 -4.80 10.87 0.24
N THR A 201 -4.54 12.04 -0.34
CA THR A 201 -3.64 13.03 0.25
C THR A 201 -4.30 13.72 1.45
N PHE A 202 -5.62 13.92 1.44
CA PHE A 202 -6.34 14.57 2.54
C PHE A 202 -6.28 13.74 3.82
N GLY A 203 -6.58 12.43 3.73
CA GLY A 203 -6.50 11.53 4.88
C GLY A 203 -5.11 11.49 5.51
N ALA A 204 -4.07 11.46 4.67
CA ALA A 204 -2.69 11.43 5.14
C ALA A 204 -2.25 12.76 5.76
N LEU A 205 -2.60 13.90 5.14
CA LEU A 205 -2.23 15.22 5.64
C LEU A 205 -3.02 15.60 6.89
N ALA A 206 -4.29 15.21 7.01
CA ALA A 206 -5.08 15.45 8.23
C ALA A 206 -4.39 14.83 9.46
N ILE A 207 -3.99 13.56 9.38
CA ILE A 207 -3.30 12.87 10.47
C ILE A 207 -1.89 13.46 10.72
N ALA A 208 -1.16 13.77 9.65
CA ALA A 208 0.22 14.22 9.78
C ALA A 208 0.35 15.68 10.21
N ALA A 209 -0.59 16.56 9.85
CA ALA A 209 -0.56 17.97 10.21
C ALA A 209 -0.70 18.16 11.73
N GLU A 210 -1.47 17.29 12.40
CA GLU A 210 -1.59 17.27 13.86
C GLU A 210 -0.26 16.90 14.54
N THR A 211 0.55 16.03 13.93
CA THR A 211 1.80 15.55 14.53
C THR A 211 3.04 16.36 14.14
N TYR A 212 3.12 16.81 12.89
CA TYR A 212 4.34 17.40 12.29
C TYR A 212 4.15 18.86 11.87
N GLY A 213 2.97 19.45 12.13
CA GLY A 213 2.58 20.73 11.56
C GLY A 213 2.31 20.65 10.05
N LEU A 214 1.70 21.70 9.51
CA LEU A 214 1.31 21.76 8.09
C LEU A 214 2.52 21.62 7.15
N GLN A 215 3.59 22.38 7.39
CA GLN A 215 4.79 22.36 6.54
C GLN A 215 5.46 20.98 6.56
N GLY A 216 5.60 20.37 7.74
CA GLY A 216 6.17 19.03 7.88
C GLY A 216 5.32 17.97 7.17
N ALA A 217 4.01 17.99 7.40
CA ALA A 217 3.07 17.06 6.77
C ALA A 217 3.12 17.14 5.24
N VAL A 218 3.08 18.36 4.67
CA VAL A 218 3.13 18.59 3.23
C VAL A 218 4.46 18.10 2.65
N SER A 219 5.57 18.49 3.26
CA SER A 219 6.91 18.12 2.78
C SER A 219 7.09 16.60 2.76
N LEU A 220 6.76 15.93 3.89
CA LEU A 220 6.84 14.48 4.00
C LEU A 220 5.97 13.77 2.99
N ARG A 221 4.76 14.29 2.75
CA ARG A 221 3.82 13.68 1.81
C ARG A 221 4.34 13.71 0.39
N VAL A 222 4.87 14.85 -0.06
CA VAL A 222 5.43 15.00 -1.42
C VAL A 222 6.66 14.12 -1.56
N ILE A 223 7.63 14.25 -0.65
CA ILE A 223 8.92 13.53 -0.73
C ILE A 223 8.67 12.02 -0.79
N GLN A 224 7.91 11.46 0.15
CA GLN A 224 7.72 10.01 0.19
C GLN A 224 6.86 9.46 -0.94
N ASN A 225 5.87 10.21 -1.42
CA ASN A 225 5.10 9.75 -2.57
C ASN A 225 5.93 9.74 -3.83
N VAL A 226 6.67 10.83 -4.10
CA VAL A 226 7.55 10.92 -5.27
C VAL A 226 8.65 9.86 -5.18
N PHE A 227 9.33 9.76 -4.05
CA PHE A 227 10.34 8.74 -3.80
C PHE A 227 9.78 7.33 -4.03
N GLY A 228 8.65 7.00 -3.40
CA GLY A 228 8.04 5.67 -3.51
C GLY A 228 7.66 5.28 -4.93
N VAL A 229 7.03 6.17 -5.70
CA VAL A 229 6.62 5.85 -7.09
C VAL A 229 7.78 5.82 -8.07
N VAL A 230 8.76 6.72 -7.92
CA VAL A 230 9.93 6.78 -8.80
C VAL A 230 10.83 5.59 -8.53
N PHE A 231 11.08 5.26 -7.26
CA PHE A 231 11.82 4.07 -6.88
C PHE A 231 11.16 2.81 -7.42
N ALA A 232 9.84 2.67 -7.26
CA ALA A 232 9.11 1.53 -7.79
C ALA A 232 9.25 1.39 -9.30
N LEU A 233 9.13 2.51 -10.03
CA LEU A 233 9.29 2.50 -11.49
C LEU A 233 10.69 2.04 -11.90
N ALA A 234 11.72 2.61 -11.30
CA ALA A 234 13.11 2.21 -11.56
C ALA A 234 13.35 0.73 -11.24
N PHE A 235 12.88 0.28 -10.08
CA PHE A 235 12.98 -1.11 -9.66
C PHE A 235 12.31 -2.05 -10.67
N CYS A 236 11.07 -1.75 -11.08
CA CYS A 236 10.33 -2.57 -12.03
C CYS A 236 11.01 -2.59 -13.40
N VAL A 237 11.48 -1.45 -13.93
CA VAL A 237 12.22 -1.40 -15.21
C VAL A 237 13.45 -2.32 -15.16
N ILE A 238 14.26 -2.20 -14.11
CA ILE A 238 15.47 -3.01 -13.92
C ILE A 238 15.10 -4.49 -13.78
N PHE A 239 14.12 -4.81 -12.93
CA PHE A 239 13.66 -6.17 -12.70
C PHE A 239 13.16 -6.82 -14.00
N TYR A 240 12.27 -6.17 -14.74
CA TYR A 240 11.73 -6.72 -15.98
C TYR A 240 12.81 -6.90 -17.06
N TRP A 241 13.80 -6.00 -17.13
CA TRP A 241 14.95 -6.13 -18.02
C TRP A 241 15.83 -7.34 -17.69
N PHE A 242 16.14 -7.58 -16.41
CA PHE A 242 16.86 -8.79 -16.01
C PHE A 242 16.06 -10.06 -16.34
N MET A 243 14.74 -10.00 -16.14
CA MET A 243 13.85 -11.12 -16.42
C MET A 243 13.63 -11.39 -17.92
N SER A 244 13.86 -10.40 -18.79
CA SER A 244 13.84 -10.61 -20.25
C SER A 244 15.13 -11.23 -20.75
N LYS A 245 16.29 -10.84 -20.19
CA LYS A 245 17.59 -11.41 -20.57
C LYS A 245 17.73 -12.90 -20.27
N LYS A 246 17.07 -13.39 -19.23
CA LYS A 246 17.09 -14.83 -18.87
C LYS A 246 16.37 -15.75 -19.87
N LYS A 247 15.74 -15.19 -20.92
CA LYS A 247 15.10 -15.93 -22.01
C LYS A 247 16.03 -16.18 -23.21
N GLU A 248 17.18 -15.52 -23.27
CA GLU A 248 18.26 -15.78 -24.23
C GLU A 248 19.27 -16.76 -23.63
#